data_AF-A0A927Z7F3-F1
#
_entry.id   AF-A0A927Z7F3-F1
#
_cell.length_a   1.000
_cell.length_b   1.000
_cell.length_c   1.000
_cell.angle_alpha   90.00
_cell.angle_beta   90.00
_cell.angle_gamma   90.00
#
_symmetry.space_group_name_H-M   'P 1'
#
loop_
_entity.id
_entity.type
_entity.pdbx_description
1 polymer ?
#
loop_
_entity_poly.entity_id
_entity_poly.type
_entity_poly.pdbx_seq_one_letter_code
_entity_poly.pdbx_strand_id
1 'polypeptide(L)'
;VAFGTIVQLVLENSPEEELYEVLDFCVRVGLPVTLGELGITEIKEEEIMAVAEATAVDTVGNMPFAVTAKDIYAAILAADAIGRTML
;
A
#
# COMPACT_ATOMS: atom_id res chain seq x y z
N VAL A 1 6.82 6.85 0.48
CA VAL A 1 7.69 5.64 0.49
C VAL A 1 7.20 4.63 1.51
N ALA A 2 7.21 4.91 2.82
CA ALA A 2 6.77 3.95 3.87
C ALA A 2 5.44 3.22 3.56
N PHE A 3 4.36 3.97 3.38
CA PHE A 3 3.08 3.39 2.97
C PHE A 3 3.14 2.60 1.65
N GLY A 4 3.91 3.09 0.66
CA GLY A 4 4.12 2.36 -0.59
C GLY A 4 4.84 1.02 -0.41
N THR A 5 5.76 0.91 0.55
CA THR A 5 6.40 -0.36 0.92
C THR A 5 5.37 -1.32 1.53
N ILE A 6 4.46 -0.84 2.38
CA ILE A 6 3.36 -1.67 2.93
C ILE A 6 2.44 -2.16 1.80
N VAL A 7 2.07 -1.29 0.86
CA VAL A 7 1.30 -1.66 -0.34
C VAL A 7 2.02 -2.75 -1.14
N GLN A 8 3.33 -2.64 -1.31
CA GLN A 8 4.12 -3.64 -2.02
C GLN A 8 4.13 -4.99 -1.29
N LEU A 9 4.30 -5.00 0.04
CA LEU A 9 4.27 -6.25 0.82
C LEU A 9 2.91 -6.96 0.70
N VAL A 10 1.82 -6.19 0.71
CA VAL A 10 0.46 -6.71 0.47
C VAL A 10 0.32 -7.25 -0.95
N LEU A 11 0.82 -6.51 -1.95
CA LEU A 11 0.77 -6.91 -3.36
C LEU A 11 1.56 -8.20 -3.63
N GLU A 12 2.71 -8.35 -2.99
CA GLU A 12 3.56 -9.55 -3.08
C GLU A 12 3.01 -10.74 -2.30
N ASN A 13 1.93 -10.55 -1.53
CA ASN A 13 1.41 -11.52 -0.58
C ASN A 13 2.53 -12.04 0.34
N SER A 14 3.29 -11.10 0.89
CA SER A 14 4.40 -11.37 1.81
C SER A 14 3.89 -12.05 3.09
N PRO A 15 4.73 -12.81 3.80
CA PRO A 15 4.35 -13.40 5.08
C PRO A 15 3.79 -12.35 6.05
N GLU A 16 2.73 -12.69 6.78
CA GLU A 16 2.10 -11.75 7.72
C GLU A 16 3.10 -11.23 8.76
N GLU A 17 4.00 -12.08 9.26
CA GLU A 17 5.05 -11.69 10.21
C GLU A 17 5.90 -10.52 9.69
N GLU A 18 6.31 -10.57 8.42
CA GLU A 18 7.09 -9.50 7.78
C GLU A 18 6.27 -8.23 7.60
N LEU A 19 5.01 -8.36 7.16
CA LEU A 19 4.10 -7.22 7.02
C LEU A 19 3.90 -6.50 8.36
N TYR A 20 3.63 -7.24 9.42
CA TYR A 20 3.38 -6.67 10.75
C TYR A 20 4.67 -6.14 11.40
N GLU A 21 5.84 -6.71 11.12
CA GLU A 21 7.12 -6.14 11.57
C GLU A 21 7.35 -4.75 10.98
N VAL A 22 7.12 -4.58 9.67
CA VAL A 22 7.26 -3.30 8.98
C VAL A 22 6.21 -2.30 9.47
N LEU A 23 4.96 -2.72 9.65
CA LEU A 23 3.90 -1.89 10.19
C LEU A 23 4.23 -1.40 11.61
N ASP A 24 4.62 -2.31 12.52
CA ASP A 24 5.01 -1.95 13.91
C ASP A 24 6.16 -0.94 13.91
N PHE A 25 7.19 -1.18 13.10
CA PHE A 25 8.30 -0.24 12.95
C PHE A 25 7.82 1.13 12.52
N CYS A 26 7.01 1.22 11.44
CA CYS A 26 6.48 2.47 10.93
C CYS A 26 5.66 3.23 11.97
N VAL A 27 4.73 2.56 12.67
CA VAL A 27 3.92 3.16 13.74
C VAL A 27 4.81 3.70 14.86
N ARG A 28 5.80 2.93 15.32
CA ARG A 28 6.71 3.33 16.41
C ARG A 28 7.57 4.54 16.10
N VAL A 29 7.96 4.73 14.83
CA VAL A 29 8.76 5.89 14.41
C VAL A 29 7.92 7.05 13.85
N GLY A 30 6.58 6.93 13.85
CA GLY A 30 5.66 7.96 13.39
C GLY A 30 5.60 8.11 11.87
N LEU A 31 5.87 7.04 11.12
CA LEU A 31 5.66 6.99 9.68
C LEU A 31 4.21 6.59 9.35
N PRO A 32 3.62 7.15 8.29
CA PRO A 32 2.23 6.89 7.94
C PRO A 32 2.04 5.45 7.45
N VAL A 33 1.04 4.78 8.01
CA VAL A 33 0.61 3.41 7.66
C VAL A 33 -0.80 3.36 7.06
N THR A 34 -1.49 4.50 6.99
CA THR A 34 -2.81 4.64 6.37
C THR A 34 -2.84 5.79 5.35
N LEU A 35 -3.84 5.77 4.45
CA LEU A 35 -4.17 6.89 3.57
C LEU A 35 -4.60 8.12 4.37
N GLY A 36 -5.27 7.92 5.51
CA GLY A 36 -5.70 9.01 6.40
C GLY A 36 -4.52 9.82 6.95
N GLU A 37 -3.44 9.15 7.36
CA GLU A 37 -2.21 9.81 7.81
C GLU A 37 -1.44 10.51 6.68
N LEU A 38 -1.68 10.12 5.43
CA LEU A 38 -1.21 10.85 4.24
C LEU A 38 -2.10 12.06 3.88
N GLY A 39 -3.17 12.31 4.65
CA GLY A 39 -4.12 13.40 4.42
C GLY A 39 -5.28 13.04 3.48
N ILE A 40 -5.42 11.78 3.08
CA ILE A 40 -6.51 11.29 2.22
C ILE A 40 -7.63 10.76 3.13
N THR A 41 -8.53 11.65 3.53
CA THR A 41 -9.63 11.32 4.46
C THR A 41 -10.89 10.83 3.76
N GLU A 42 -11.01 11.05 2.45
CA GLU A 42 -12.10 10.56 1.61
C GLU A 42 -11.49 9.71 0.49
N ILE A 43 -11.88 8.43 0.44
CA ILE A 43 -11.40 7.52 -0.60
C ILE A 43 -12.32 7.67 -1.81
N LYS A 44 -11.77 8.23 -2.89
CA LYS A 44 -12.43 8.29 -4.20
C LYS A 44 -11.79 7.28 -5.12
N GLU A 45 -12.61 6.35 -5.62
CA GLU A 45 -12.16 5.24 -6.47
C GLU A 45 -11.33 5.73 -7.67
N GLU A 46 -11.80 6.79 -8.35
CA GLU A 46 -11.15 7.37 -9.53
C GLU A 46 -9.74 7.90 -9.22
N GLU A 47 -9.54 8.54 -8.07
CA GLU A 47 -8.25 9.10 -7.66
C GLU A 47 -7.25 7.99 -7.31
N ILE A 48 -7.70 6.96 -6.56
CA ILE A 48 -6.84 5.81 -6.21
C ILE A 48 -6.51 4.98 -7.45
N MET A 49 -7.47 4.80 -8.37
CA MET A 49 -7.24 4.11 -9.63
C MET A 49 -6.23 4.86 -10.50
N ALA A 50 -6.31 6.19 -10.57
CA ALA A 50 -5.33 6.99 -11.30
C ALA A 50 -3.91 6.84 -10.74
N VAL A 51 -3.76 6.77 -9.41
CA VAL A 51 -2.47 6.47 -8.76
C VAL A 51 -1.97 5.06 -9.13
N ALA A 52 -2.87 4.08 -9.13
CA ALA A 52 -2.53 2.70 -9.47
C ALA A 52 -2.10 2.56 -10.94
N GLU A 53 -2.80 3.20 -11.87
CA GLU A 53 -2.44 3.25 -13.29
C GLU A 53 -1.09 3.94 -13.52
N ALA A 54 -0.84 5.08 -12.86
CA ALA A 54 0.45 5.76 -12.95
C ALA A 54 1.60 4.89 -12.42
N THR A 55 1.36 4.11 -11.36
CA THR A 55 2.34 3.20 -10.78
C THR A 55 2.65 2.01 -11.70
N ALA A 56 1.63 1.47 -12.38
CA ALA A 56 1.76 0.33 -13.29
C ALA A 56 2.68 0.59 -14.50
N VAL A 57 2.90 1.85 -14.89
CA VAL A 57 3.70 2.23 -16.07
C VAL A 57 5.21 2.29 -15.78
N ASP A 58 5.61 2.47 -14.52
CA ASP A 58 7.00 2.79 -14.16
C ASP A 58 7.80 1.56 -13.72
N THR A 59 7.72 1.19 -12.44
CA THR A 59 8.62 0.20 -11.82
C THR A 59 8.03 -1.20 -11.71
N VAL A 60 6.73 -1.34 -11.94
CA VAL A 60 5.98 -2.58 -11.80
C VAL A 60 6.42 -3.67 -12.80
N GLY A 61 6.99 -3.26 -13.94
CA GLY A 61 7.60 -4.20 -14.90
C GLY A 61 8.83 -4.95 -14.36
N ASN A 62 9.42 -4.54 -13.23
CA ASN A 62 10.53 -5.25 -12.58
C ASN A 62 10.07 -6.36 -11.64
N MET A 63 8.77 -6.48 -11.39
CA MET A 63 8.23 -7.52 -10.51
C MET A 63 8.37 -8.90 -11.17
N PRO A 64 8.67 -9.97 -10.41
CA PRO A 64 8.83 -11.32 -10.96
C PRO A 64 7.50 -11.98 -11.36
N PHE A 65 6.39 -11.24 -11.31
CA PHE A 65 5.04 -11.67 -11.66
C PHE A 65 4.27 -10.52 -12.33
N ALA A 66 3.20 -10.87 -13.07
CA ALA A 66 2.35 -9.89 -13.70
C ALA A 66 1.52 -9.14 -12.65
N VAL A 67 1.56 -7.81 -12.71
CA VAL A 67 0.81 -6.91 -11.84
C VAL A 67 0.02 -5.95 -12.72
N THR A 68 -1.27 -5.82 -12.43
CA THR A 68 -2.17 -4.86 -13.09
C THR A 68 -2.44 -3.67 -12.19
N ALA A 69 -2.92 -2.56 -12.78
CA ALA A 69 -3.39 -1.41 -12.00
C ALA A 69 -4.50 -1.79 -11.00
N LYS A 70 -5.34 -2.79 -11.31
CA LYS A 70 -6.37 -3.28 -10.39
C LYS A 70 -5.77 -3.98 -9.17
N ASP A 71 -4.68 -4.71 -9.34
CA ASP A 71 -4.00 -5.38 -8.23
C ASP A 71 -3.36 -4.33 -7.30
N ILE A 72 -2.75 -3.29 -7.87
CA ILE A 72 -2.18 -2.18 -7.11
C ILE A 72 -3.28 -1.41 -6.37
N TYR A 73 -4.40 -1.10 -7.03
CA TYR A 73 -5.56 -0.48 -6.40
C TYR A 73 -6.06 -1.29 -5.20
N ALA A 74 -6.24 -2.61 -5.38
CA ALA A 74 -6.68 -3.49 -4.31
C ALA A 74 -5.66 -3.55 -3.15
N ALA A 75 -4.36 -3.59 -3.47
CA ALA A 75 -3.29 -3.56 -2.49
C ALA A 75 -3.26 -2.25 -1.69
N ILE A 76 -3.51 -1.09 -2.32
CA ILE A 76 -3.62 0.20 -1.64
C ILE A 76 -4.76 0.18 -0.60
N LEU A 77 -5.94 -0.30 -1.00
CA LEU A 77 -7.08 -0.36 -0.08
C LEU A 77 -6.88 -1.37 1.05
N ALA A 78 -6.28 -2.52 0.74
CA ALA A 78 -5.95 -3.53 1.76
C ALA A 78 -4.89 -3.02 2.74
N ALA A 79 -3.82 -2.38 2.26
CA ALA A 79 -2.81 -1.76 3.09
C ALA A 79 -3.41 -0.68 4.02
N ASP A 80 -4.29 0.18 3.50
CA ASP A 80 -4.99 1.18 4.33
C ASP A 80 -5.87 0.51 5.40
N ALA A 81 -6.64 -0.52 5.02
CA ALA A 81 -7.50 -1.24 5.95
C ALA A 81 -6.70 -1.94 7.06
N ILE A 82 -5.57 -2.56 6.73
CA ILE A 82 -4.66 -3.19 7.70
C ILE A 82 -3.99 -2.13 8.58
N GLY A 83 -3.48 -1.04 8.01
CA GLY A 83 -2.88 0.04 8.79
C GLY A 83 -3.83 0.64 9.82
N ARG A 84 -5.13 0.75 9.50
CA ARG A 84 -6.15 1.24 10.44
C ARG A 84 -6.39 0.33 11.64
N THR A 85 -6.02 -0.95 11.59
CA THR A 85 -6.13 -1.84 12.77
C THR A 85 -4.96 -1.70 13.74
N MET A 86 -3.90 -0.97 13.34
CA MET A 86 -2.68 -0.74 14.11
C MET A 86 -2.69 0.60 14.88
N LEU A 87 -3.68 1.47 14.63
CA LEU A 87 -3.84 2.80 15.22
C LEU A 87 -4.93 2.81 16.29
#